data_AF-A0A832M765-F1
#
_entry.id   AF-A0A832M765-F1
#
_cell.length_a   1.000
_cell.length_b   1.000
_cell.length_c   1.000
_cell.angle_alpha   90.00
_cell.angle_beta   90.00
_cell.angle_gamma   90.00
#
_symmetry.space_group_name_H-M   'P 1'
#
loop_
_entity.id
_entity.type
_entity.pdbx_description
1 polymer ?
#
loop_
_entity_poly.entity_id
_entity_poly.type
_entity_poly.pdbx_seq_one_letter_code
_entity_poly.pdbx_strand_id
1 'polypeptide(L)' 'MFSLGFHSLLWQAVLKLKKQKETIFLIEHNLNFSLKIADWVIAMERGKITAEGKPEEIKK' A
#
# COMPACT_ATOMS: atom_id res chain seq x y z
N MET A 1 15.70 -13.18 -13.41
CA MET A 1 16.47 -11.91 -13.52
C MET A 1 15.71 -10.79 -14.26
N PHE A 2 14.37 -10.81 -14.25
CA PHE A 2 13.50 -9.71 -14.72
C PHE A 2 12.48 -9.47 -13.60
N SER A 3 12.70 -8.51 -12.69
CA SER A 3 11.66 -8.01 -11.77
C SER A 3 12.14 -6.86 -10.87
N LEU A 4 13.40 -6.83 -10.44
CA LEU A 4 13.84 -5.90 -9.39
C LEU A 4 13.81 -4.40 -9.78
N GLY A 5 13.87 -4.04 -11.07
CA GLY A 5 13.92 -2.64 -11.50
C GLY A 5 12.57 -1.91 -11.48
N PHE A 6 11.51 -2.54 -11.97
CA PHE A 6 10.24 -1.86 -12.25
C PHE A 6 9.43 -1.56 -10.99
N HIS A 7 9.47 -2.46 -10.01
CA HIS A 7 8.79 -2.27 -8.73
C HIS A 7 9.33 -1.05 -7.98
N SER A 8 10.63 -0.74 -8.12
CA SER A 8 11.26 0.39 -7.44
C SER A 8 10.78 1.76 -7.95
N LEU A 9 10.50 1.90 -9.25
CA LEU A 9 10.14 3.19 -9.84
C LEU A 9 8.71 3.61 -9.47
N LEU A 10 7.77 2.66 -9.53
CA LEU A 10 6.40 2.89 -9.08
C LEU A 10 6.37 3.34 -7.62
N TRP A 11 7.15 2.68 -6.77
CA TRP A 11 7.25 3.07 -5.36
C TRP A 11 7.90 4.42 -5.12
N GLN A 12 8.93 4.77 -5.88
CA GLN A 12 9.48 6.13 -5.83
C GLN A 12 8.44 7.18 -6.24
N ALA A 13 7.61 6.90 -7.26
CA ALA A 13 6.53 7.79 -7.66
C ALA A 13 5.46 7.94 -6.57
N VAL A 14 5.00 6.85 -5.98
CA VAL A 14 4.02 6.86 -4.87
C VAL A 14 4.57 7.64 -3.66
N LEU A 15 5.83 7.41 -3.29
CA LEU A 15 6.47 8.14 -2.19
C LEU A 15 6.63 9.63 -2.48
N LYS A 16 6.93 10.00 -3.74
CA LYS A 16 6.97 11.40 -4.16
C LYS A 16 5.60 12.07 -4.02
N LEU A 17 4.53 11.42 -4.48
CA LEU A 17 3.16 11.91 -4.34
C LEU A 17 2.76 12.07 -2.86
N LYS A 18 3.09 11.09 -2.01
CA LYS A 18 2.85 11.18 -0.56
C LYS A 18 3.60 12.37 0.05
N LYS A 19 4.85 12.61 -0.33
CA LYS A 19 5.64 13.77 0.13
C LYS A 19 5.04 15.11 -0.31
N GLN A 20 4.37 15.13 -1.47
CA GLN A 20 3.63 16.29 -1.98
C GLN A 20 2.28 16.50 -1.29
N LYS A 21 1.90 15.62 -0.33
CA LYS A 21 0.60 15.62 0.38
C LYS A 21 -0.61 15.38 -0.53
N GLU A 22 -0.39 14.69 -1.66
CA GLU A 22 -1.47 14.23 -2.52
C GLU A 22 -2.25 13.10 -1.84
N THR A 23 -3.56 13.04 -2.10
CA THR A 23 -4.39 11.90 -1.65
C THR A 23 -4.22 10.74 -2.63
N ILE A 24 -3.88 9.56 -2.11
CA ILE A 24 -3.59 8.37 -2.92
C ILE A 24 -4.54 7.25 -2.51
N PHE A 25 -5.28 6.69 -3.48
CA PHE A 25 -6.01 5.44 -3.32
C PHE A 25 -5.28 4.34 -4.09
N LEU A 26 -4.65 3.41 -3.37
CA LEU A 26 -3.80 2.37 -3.93
C LEU A 26 -4.42 0.99 -3.65
N ILE A 27 -4.59 0.19 -4.70
CA ILE A 27 -4.98 -1.22 -4.60
C ILE A 27 -3.76 -2.07 -4.92
N GLU A 28 -3.37 -2.96 -4.00
CA GLU A 28 -2.22 -3.82 -4.22
C GLU A 28 -2.30 -5.13 -3.41
N HIS A 29 -1.71 -6.20 -3.95
CA HIS A 29 -1.60 -7.52 -3.34
C HIS A 29 -0.40 -7.65 -2.36
N ASN A 30 0.61 -6.79 -2.46
CA ASN A 30 1.77 -6.76 -1.57
C ASN A 30 1.50 -6.01 -0.25
N LEU A 31 0.91 -6.71 0.72
CA LEU A 31 0.60 -6.16 2.05
C LEU A 31 1.82 -5.61 2.79
N ASN A 32 3.01 -6.20 2.62
CA ASN A 32 4.21 -5.75 3.34
C ASN A 32 4.63 -4.33 2.97
N PHE A 33 4.38 -3.90 1.73
CA PHE A 33 4.68 -2.55 1.30
C PHE A 33 3.56 -1.59 1.69
N SER A 34 2.30 -1.96 1.44
CA SER A 34 1.13 -1.15 1.79
C SER A 34 1.13 -0.77 3.28
N LEU A 35 1.41 -1.73 4.17
CA LEU A 35 1.49 -1.47 5.61
C LEU A 35 2.65 -0.53 6.01
N LYS A 36 3.70 -0.38 5.19
CA LYS A 36 4.83 0.52 5.50
C LYS A 36 4.58 1.96 5.10
N ILE A 37 3.73 2.20 4.10
CA ILE A 37 3.59 3.54 3.48
C ILE A 37 2.19 4.14 3.62
N ALA A 38 1.17 3.32 3.80
CA ALA A 38 -0.21 3.80 3.89
C ALA A 38 -0.49 4.43 5.25
N ASP A 39 -1.35 5.44 5.25
CA ASP A 39 -1.87 6.03 6.49
C ASP A 39 -3.11 5.25 7.01
N TRP A 40 -3.79 4.55 6.09
CA TRP A 40 -4.97 3.72 6.35
C TRP A 40 -4.97 2.51 5.41
N VAL A 41 -5.40 1.35 5.89
CA VAL A 41 -5.44 0.12 5.11
C VAL A 41 -6.83 -0.50 5.20
N ILE A 42 -7.32 -0.97 4.06
CA ILE A 42 -8.53 -1.79 3.95
C ILE A 42 -8.12 -3.13 3.33
N ALA A 43 -8.27 -4.21 4.08
CA ALA A 43 -8.09 -5.57 3.58
C ALA A 43 -9.44 -6.13 3.13
N MET A 44 -9.47 -6.71 1.93
CA MET A 44 -10.68 -7.28 1.36
C MET A 44 -10.45 -8.73 0.92
N GLU A 45 -11.45 -9.57 1.17
CA GLU A 45 -11.52 -10.94 0.67
C GLU A 45 -12.95 -11.26 0.23
N ARG A 46 -13.11 -11.85 -0.97
CA ARG A 46 -14.42 -12.29 -1.51
C ARG A 46 -15.51 -11.19 -1.45
N GLY A 47 -15.12 -9.95 -1.76
CA GLY A 47 -16.04 -8.80 -1.78
C GLY A 47 -16.44 -8.27 -0.40
N LYS A 48 -15.78 -8.70 0.68
CA LYS A 48 -16.02 -8.22 2.05
C LYS A 48 -14.75 -7.60 2.63
N ILE A 49 -14.91 -6.58 3.46
CA ILE A 49 -13.83 -6.01 4.27
C ILE A 49 -13.55 -6.98 5.42
N THR A 50 -12.31 -7.43 5.55
CA THR A 50 -11.87 -8.35 6.60
C THR A 50 -11.07 -7.64 7.70
N ALA A 51 -10.42 -6.53 7.38
CA ALA A 51 -9.77 -5.65 8.34
C ALA A 51 -9.71 -4.23 7.79
N GLU A 52 -9.78 -3.24 8.67
CA GLU A 52 -9.70 -1.83 8.34
C GLU A 52 -9.11 -1.05 9.51
N GLY A 53 -8.21 -0.11 9.24
CA GLY A 53 -7.58 0.70 10.28
C GLY A 53 -6.22 1.25 9.87
N LYS A 54 -5.50 1.79 10.85
CA LYS A 54 -4.09 2.17 10.69
C LYS A 54 -3.24 0.91 10.51
N PRO A 55 -2.09 1.00 9.83
CA PRO A 55 -1.23 -0.17 9.60
C PRO A 55 -0.85 -0.94 10.86
N GLU A 56 -0.60 -0.24 11.99
CA GLU A 56 -0.29 -0.86 13.28
C GLU A 56 -1.45 -1.63 13.92
N GLU A 57 -2.68 -1.38 13.50
CA GLU A 57 -3.90 -2.07 13.98
C GLU A 57 -4.17 -3.35 13.17
N ILE A 58 -3.61 -3.45 11.96
CA ILE A 58 -3.75 -4.61 11.08
C ILE A 58 -2.71 -5.67 11.45
N LYS A 59 -3.10 -6.61 12.31
CA LYS A 59 -2.26 -7.77 12.68
C LYS A 59 -2.31 -8.83 11.58
N LYS A 60 -1.14 -9.40 11.23
CA LYS A 60 -1.03 -10.59 10.37
C LYS A 60 -1.57 -11.84 11.05
#